data_AF-A0A7X0X8E7-F1
#
_entry.id   AF-A0A7X0X8E7-F1
#
_cell.length_a   1.000
_cell.length_b   1.000
_cell.length_c   1.000
_cell.angle_alpha   90.00
_cell.angle_beta   90.00
_cell.angle_gamma   90.00
#
_symmetry.space_group_name_H-M   'P 1'
#
loop_
_entity.id
_entity.type
_entity.pdbx_description
1 polymer ?
#
loop_
_entity_poly.entity_id
_entity_poly.type
_entity_poly.pdbx_seq_one_letter_code
_entity_poly.pdbx_strand_id
1 'polypeptide(L)'
;MAGGQLIKKFTVIIIMFIIAIAAVVLFFWHVEAEEQTTKVSKTELIESNKVWVNNKMQIPIQDNIFLSTPSANTEATIAPNGDLIVTSTNNEFLKQLASADKRYKGIKTYRLRVAAKKVSEYITNVKYRFPTTTIQEKITNFEITSGERTIITEATPVKVTSVKNEDKIQTTLKTSYSNFDAEIATKLFSSKIPKEVTIADETKTLITNKDVTIYPKTFVYDFTLQKNTLLIFKEQNEEMITEPIGIEYIIK
;
A
#
# COMPACT_ATOMS: atom_id res chain seq x y z
N MET A 1 53.49 -20.06 -43.83
CA MET A 1 52.00 -20.00 -43.72
C MET A 1 51.55 -20.39 -42.31
N ALA A 2 51.82 -19.56 -41.29
CA ALA A 2 51.47 -19.87 -39.89
C ALA A 2 50.58 -18.80 -39.21
N GLY A 3 50.52 -17.56 -39.73
CA GLY A 3 49.74 -16.46 -39.12
C GLY A 3 48.22 -16.57 -39.29
N GLY A 4 47.73 -17.13 -40.40
CA GLY A 4 46.29 -17.19 -40.68
C GLY A 4 45.49 -18.16 -39.81
N GLN A 5 46.13 -19.23 -39.31
CA GLN A 5 45.49 -20.21 -38.42
C GLN A 5 45.43 -19.71 -36.96
N LEU A 6 46.42 -18.94 -36.52
CA LEU A 6 46.46 -18.33 -35.18
C LEU A 6 45.40 -17.23 -35.04
N ILE A 7 45.24 -16.37 -36.05
CA ILE A 7 44.23 -15.29 -36.04
C ILE A 7 42.82 -15.88 -36.00
N LYS A 8 42.50 -16.89 -36.82
CA LYS A 8 41.17 -17.54 -36.79
C LYS A 8 40.86 -18.18 -35.43
N LYS A 9 41.83 -18.83 -34.79
CA LYS A 9 41.64 -19.41 -33.44
C LYS A 9 41.44 -18.33 -32.38
N PHE A 10 42.16 -17.21 -32.47
CA PHE A 10 42.04 -16.10 -31.54
C PHE A 10 40.67 -15.39 -31.67
N THR A 11 40.19 -15.19 -32.90
CA THR A 11 38.86 -14.59 -33.15
C THR A 11 37.72 -15.48 -32.64
N VAL A 12 37.82 -16.80 -32.80
CA VAL A 12 36.81 -17.75 -32.29
C VAL A 12 36.75 -17.74 -30.76
N ILE A 13 37.89 -17.63 -30.09
CA ILE A 13 37.97 -17.56 -28.61
C ILE A 13 37.31 -16.26 -28.11
N ILE A 14 37.58 -15.12 -28.75
CA ILE A 14 36.98 -13.83 -28.38
C ILE A 14 35.46 -13.86 -28.57
N ILE A 15 34.97 -14.41 -29.68
CA ILE A 15 33.52 -14.53 -29.93
C ILE A 15 32.86 -15.43 -28.86
N MET A 16 33.49 -16.54 -28.50
CA MET A 16 32.99 -17.41 -27.43
C MET A 16 32.95 -16.69 -26.08
N PHE A 17 33.97 -15.87 -25.77
CA PHE A 17 33.98 -15.06 -24.55
C PHE A 17 32.88 -13.99 -24.54
N ILE A 18 32.62 -13.33 -25.67
CA ILE A 18 31.53 -12.35 -25.77
C ILE A 18 30.17 -13.03 -25.58
N ILE A 19 29.96 -14.20 -26.18
CA ILE A 19 28.72 -14.98 -26.02
C ILE A 19 28.58 -15.47 -24.56
N ALA A 20 29.67 -15.92 -23.94
CA ALA A 20 29.66 -16.35 -22.54
C ALA A 20 29.37 -15.18 -21.59
N ILE A 21 29.96 -14.00 -21.83
CA ILE A 21 29.67 -12.79 -21.05
C ILE A 21 28.22 -12.36 -21.26
N ALA A 22 27.71 -12.38 -22.50
CA ALA A 22 26.31 -12.06 -22.79
C ALA A 22 25.34 -13.07 -22.12
N ALA A 23 25.69 -14.35 -22.11
CA ALA A 23 24.91 -15.38 -21.42
C ALA A 23 24.95 -15.19 -19.90
N VAL A 24 26.10 -14.88 -19.31
CA VAL A 24 26.23 -14.57 -17.88
C VAL A 24 25.41 -13.32 -17.53
N VAL A 25 25.49 -12.25 -18.33
CA VAL A 25 24.67 -11.04 -18.12
C VAL A 25 23.18 -11.35 -18.26
N LEU A 26 22.75 -12.18 -19.23
CA LEU A 26 21.35 -12.61 -19.36
C LEU A 26 20.88 -13.51 -18.20
N PHE A 27 21.74 -14.42 -17.70
CA PHE A 27 21.43 -15.30 -16.56
C PHE A 27 21.41 -14.55 -15.23
N PHE A 28 22.27 -13.54 -15.04
CA PHE A 28 22.29 -12.73 -13.82
C PHE A 28 21.24 -11.61 -13.82
N TRP A 29 20.73 -11.19 -14.98
CA TRP A 29 19.60 -10.23 -15.07
C TRP A 29 18.24 -10.88 -14.83
N HIS A 30 18.15 -12.23 -14.83
CA HIS A 30 16.93 -12.98 -14.50
C HIS A 30 16.92 -13.56 -13.09
N VAL A 31 17.87 -13.21 -12.22
CA VAL A 31 17.70 -13.46 -10.78
C VAL A 31 16.84 -12.32 -10.22
N GLU A 32 15.60 -12.24 -10.69
CA GLU A 32 14.52 -11.77 -9.84
C GLU A 32 14.51 -12.76 -8.67
N ALA A 33 15.08 -12.34 -7.54
CA ALA A 33 14.57 -12.81 -6.27
C ALA A 33 13.12 -12.32 -6.22
N GLU A 34 12.22 -13.00 -6.94
CA GLU A 34 10.80 -12.98 -6.66
C GLU A 34 10.73 -13.39 -5.19
N GLU A 35 10.59 -12.40 -4.30
CA GLU A 35 9.90 -12.66 -3.06
C GLU A 35 8.60 -13.33 -3.50
N GLN A 36 8.52 -14.65 -3.34
CA GLN A 36 7.29 -15.38 -3.58
C GLN A 36 6.25 -14.69 -2.71
N THR A 37 5.43 -13.83 -3.31
CA THR A 37 4.26 -13.27 -2.65
C THR A 37 3.41 -14.50 -2.36
N THR A 38 3.54 -15.02 -1.15
CA THR A 38 2.93 -16.27 -0.76
C THR A 38 1.44 -16.06 -1.02
N LYS A 39 0.80 -16.96 -1.78
CA LYS A 39 -0.65 -16.92 -1.94
C LYS A 39 -1.25 -17.30 -0.59
N VAL A 40 -1.29 -16.34 0.34
CA VAL A 40 -1.85 -16.52 1.69
C VAL A 40 -3.33 -16.81 1.52
N SER A 41 -3.78 -17.95 2.03
CA SER A 41 -5.20 -18.28 2.04
C SER A 41 -5.97 -17.28 2.91
N LYS A 42 -7.27 -17.14 2.65
CA LYS A 42 -8.14 -16.27 3.47
C LYS A 42 -8.07 -16.66 4.95
N THR A 43 -8.00 -17.95 5.26
CA THR A 43 -7.90 -18.46 6.64
C THR A 43 -6.60 -18.05 7.31
N GLU A 44 -5.45 -18.24 6.63
CA GLU A 44 -4.15 -17.84 7.17
C GLU A 44 -4.07 -16.32 7.40
N LEU A 45 -4.65 -15.53 6.50
CA LEU A 45 -4.72 -14.07 6.65
C LEU A 45 -5.55 -13.66 7.89
N ILE A 46 -6.70 -14.31 8.10
CA ILE A 46 -7.56 -14.05 9.26
C ILE A 46 -6.80 -14.39 10.56
N GLU A 47 -6.17 -15.56 10.63
CA GLU A 47 -5.42 -15.97 11.83
C GLU A 47 -4.21 -15.05 12.08
N SER A 48 -3.48 -14.65 11.03
CA SER A 48 -2.40 -13.67 11.15
C SER A 48 -2.91 -12.33 11.69
N ASN A 49 -4.03 -11.82 11.18
CA ASN A 49 -4.61 -10.56 11.64
C ASN A 49 -5.08 -10.65 13.11
N LYS A 50 -5.62 -11.80 13.54
CA LYS A 50 -5.95 -12.04 14.95
C LYS A 50 -4.73 -11.98 15.85
N VAL A 51 -3.60 -12.57 15.43
CA VAL A 51 -2.34 -12.51 16.18
C VAL A 51 -1.89 -11.06 16.37
N TRP A 52 -1.98 -10.22 15.34
CA TRP A 52 -1.62 -8.80 15.45
C TRP A 52 -2.47 -8.04 16.49
N VAL A 53 -3.78 -8.26 16.50
CA VAL A 53 -4.69 -7.62 17.47
C VAL A 53 -4.48 -8.18 18.88
N ASN A 54 -4.33 -9.50 19.02
CA ASN A 54 -4.11 -10.16 20.30
C ASN A 54 -2.77 -9.81 20.94
N ASN A 55 -1.77 -9.48 20.12
CA ASN A 55 -0.46 -9.02 20.59
C ASN A 55 -0.46 -7.55 21.02
N LYS A 56 -1.63 -6.89 21.11
CA LYS A 56 -1.77 -5.59 21.79
C LYS A 56 -0.90 -4.49 21.17
N MET A 57 -0.67 -4.58 19.87
CA MET A 57 0.10 -3.58 19.13
C MET A 57 -0.63 -2.23 19.16
N GLN A 58 0.15 -1.15 19.20
CA GLN A 58 -0.39 0.18 19.01
C GLN A 58 -0.89 0.30 17.57
N ILE A 59 -2.13 0.77 17.40
CA ILE A 59 -2.73 0.96 16.09
C ILE A 59 -2.48 2.42 15.67
N PRO A 60 -1.69 2.68 14.63
CA PRO A 60 -1.49 4.05 14.15
C PRO A 60 -2.81 4.56 13.59
N ILE A 61 -3.23 5.76 14.01
CA ILE A 61 -4.44 6.42 13.53
C ILE A 61 -4.08 7.60 12.65
N GLN A 62 -3.10 8.41 13.02
CA GLN A 62 -2.53 9.48 12.21
C GLN A 62 -1.04 9.60 12.53
N ASP A 63 -0.36 10.54 11.89
CA ASP A 63 1.00 10.92 12.27
C ASP A 63 1.06 11.25 13.77
N ASN A 64 1.83 10.45 14.50
CA ASN A 64 2.03 10.54 15.94
C ASN A 64 0.79 10.32 16.83
N ILE A 65 -0.35 9.89 16.28
CA ILE A 65 -1.53 9.50 17.06
C ILE A 65 -1.71 8.00 16.97
N PHE A 66 -1.50 7.34 18.10
CA PHE A 66 -1.61 5.90 18.23
C PHE A 66 -2.73 5.52 19.20
N LEU A 67 -3.47 4.49 18.84
CA LEU A 67 -4.49 3.91 19.68
C LEU A 67 -3.94 2.63 20.31
N SER A 68 -3.73 2.69 21.62
CA SER A 68 -3.26 1.54 22.39
C SER A 68 -4.39 0.54 22.60
N THR A 69 -4.11 -0.74 22.37
CA THR A 69 -5.02 -1.84 22.66
C THR A 69 -4.34 -2.81 23.65
N PRO A 70 -5.01 -3.26 24.73
CA PRO A 70 -6.32 -2.82 25.21
C PRO A 70 -6.22 -1.41 25.82
N SER A 71 -7.24 -0.59 25.60
CA SER A 71 -7.48 0.64 26.36
C SER A 71 -8.95 0.74 26.75
N ALA A 72 -9.25 1.48 27.82
CA ALA A 72 -10.63 1.66 28.25
C ALA A 72 -11.46 2.27 27.12
N ASN A 73 -12.67 1.73 26.91
CA ASN A 73 -13.63 2.20 25.92
C ASN A 73 -13.10 2.16 24.47
N THR A 74 -12.21 1.22 24.19
CA THR A 74 -11.65 0.97 22.86
C THR A 74 -11.63 -0.52 22.59
N GLU A 75 -12.19 -0.92 21.46
CA GLU A 75 -12.26 -2.30 21.00
C GLU A 75 -11.60 -2.42 19.64
N ALA A 76 -10.75 -3.44 19.46
CA ALA A 76 -10.20 -3.82 18.17
C ALA A 76 -10.52 -5.30 17.92
N THR A 77 -11.16 -5.60 16.80
CA THR A 77 -11.60 -6.96 16.42
C THR A 77 -11.28 -7.26 14.97
N ILE A 78 -11.25 -8.55 14.63
CA ILE A 78 -11.15 -9.03 13.26
C ILE A 78 -12.51 -9.56 12.82
N ALA A 79 -13.08 -8.95 11.79
CA ALA A 79 -14.35 -9.37 11.20
C ALA A 79 -14.23 -10.75 10.50
N PRO A 80 -15.33 -11.45 10.21
CA PRO A 80 -15.29 -12.77 9.55
C PRO A 80 -14.60 -12.78 8.18
N ASN A 81 -14.51 -11.63 7.52
CA ASN A 81 -13.79 -11.48 6.26
C ASN A 81 -12.29 -11.16 6.42
N GLY A 82 -11.81 -10.98 7.66
CA GLY A 82 -10.43 -10.68 8.02
C GLY A 82 -10.12 -9.20 8.20
N ASP A 83 -11.09 -8.31 8.00
CA ASP A 83 -10.91 -6.87 8.16
C ASP A 83 -10.67 -6.53 9.64
N LEU A 84 -9.79 -5.56 9.88
CA LEU A 84 -9.64 -4.96 11.20
C LEU A 84 -10.77 -3.95 11.40
N ILE A 85 -11.46 -4.03 12.54
CA ILE A 85 -12.42 -3.05 13.01
C ILE A 85 -11.92 -2.50 14.33
N VAL A 86 -11.78 -1.19 14.43
CA VAL A 86 -11.49 -0.49 15.69
C VAL A 86 -12.65 0.43 16.00
N THR A 87 -13.17 0.40 17.22
CA THR A 87 -14.18 1.34 17.69
C THR A 87 -13.72 1.93 19.03
N SER A 88 -13.80 3.25 19.18
CA SER A 88 -13.41 3.92 20.41
C SER A 88 -14.38 5.03 20.79
N THR A 89 -14.76 5.03 22.08
CA THR A 89 -15.45 6.11 22.78
C THR A 89 -14.57 6.68 23.91
N ASN A 90 -13.26 6.42 23.84
CA ASN A 90 -12.31 6.93 24.82
C ASN A 90 -12.15 8.45 24.71
N ASN A 91 -12.64 9.18 25.72
CA ASN A 91 -12.66 10.64 25.71
C ASN A 91 -11.26 11.30 25.59
N GLU A 92 -10.20 10.68 26.10
CA GLU A 92 -8.85 11.22 25.98
C GLU A 92 -8.37 11.15 24.53
N PHE A 93 -8.48 9.96 23.92
CA PHE A 93 -8.17 9.75 22.51
C PHE A 93 -9.01 10.64 21.57
N LEU A 94 -10.31 10.73 21.82
CA LEU A 94 -11.21 11.58 21.02
C LEU A 94 -10.86 13.07 21.12
N LYS A 95 -10.43 13.55 22.29
CA LYS A 95 -9.94 14.93 22.47
C LYS A 95 -8.61 15.15 21.74
N GLN A 96 -7.71 14.17 21.74
CA GLN A 96 -6.46 14.24 20.98
C GLN A 96 -6.75 14.37 19.48
N LEU A 97 -7.64 13.55 18.91
CA LEU A 97 -8.08 13.68 17.52
C LEU A 97 -8.70 15.05 17.22
N ALA A 98 -9.62 15.51 18.06
CA ALA A 98 -10.28 16.81 17.92
C ALA A 98 -9.32 18.01 18.01
N SER A 99 -8.19 17.85 18.69
CA SER A 99 -7.14 18.87 18.78
C SER A 99 -6.22 18.86 17.57
N ALA A 100 -5.99 17.69 16.97
CA ALA A 100 -5.12 17.52 15.81
C ALA A 100 -5.75 18.01 14.49
N ASP A 101 -7.04 17.73 14.28
CA ASP A 101 -7.75 18.17 13.06
C ASP A 101 -9.20 18.58 13.39
N LYS A 102 -9.60 19.75 12.87
CA LYS A 102 -10.93 20.34 13.00
C LYS A 102 -12.07 19.41 12.56
N ARG A 103 -11.81 18.42 11.68
CA ARG A 103 -12.82 17.46 11.22
C ARG A 103 -13.42 16.66 12.37
N TYR A 104 -12.60 16.35 13.38
CA TYR A 104 -12.99 15.58 14.57
C TYR A 104 -13.67 16.45 15.64
N LYS A 105 -13.87 17.75 15.41
CA LYS A 105 -14.58 18.60 16.37
C LYS A 105 -15.97 18.05 16.67
N GLY A 106 -16.25 17.80 17.95
CA GLY A 106 -17.51 17.23 18.44
C GLY A 106 -17.64 15.72 18.27
N ILE A 107 -16.55 14.99 17.96
CA ILE A 107 -16.58 13.54 17.86
C ILE A 107 -17.01 12.88 19.18
N LYS A 108 -17.94 11.92 19.09
CA LYS A 108 -18.41 11.08 20.20
C LYS A 108 -17.95 9.64 20.07
N THR A 109 -17.83 9.16 18.84
CA THR A 109 -17.34 7.80 18.55
C THR A 109 -16.45 7.84 17.32
N TYR A 110 -15.30 7.20 17.44
CA TYR A 110 -14.41 6.90 16.33
C TYR A 110 -14.58 5.44 15.94
N ARG A 111 -14.70 5.16 14.64
CA ARG A 111 -14.59 3.78 14.12
C ARG A 111 -13.67 3.75 12.91
N LEU A 112 -12.85 2.73 12.80
CA LEU A 112 -11.94 2.49 11.69
C LEU A 112 -12.17 1.07 11.17
N ARG A 113 -12.18 0.92 9.85
CA ARG A 113 -12.17 -0.37 9.19
C ARG A 113 -11.03 -0.42 8.18
N VAL A 114 -10.14 -1.40 8.31
CA VAL A 114 -9.02 -1.64 7.38
C VAL A 114 -9.20 -3.00 6.71
N ALA A 115 -9.04 -3.04 5.39
CA ALA A 115 -9.20 -4.24 4.59
C ALA A 115 -8.19 -5.33 5.01
N ALA A 116 -8.65 -6.58 5.08
CA ALA A 116 -7.89 -7.73 5.58
C ALA A 116 -6.46 -7.82 5.05
N LYS A 117 -6.28 -7.60 3.75
CA LYS A 117 -4.98 -7.69 3.07
C LYS A 117 -3.96 -6.63 3.50
N LYS A 118 -4.41 -5.54 4.13
CA LYS A 118 -3.59 -4.40 4.53
C LYS A 118 -3.41 -4.27 6.03
N VAL A 119 -4.06 -5.11 6.83
CA VAL A 119 -4.01 -5.05 8.30
C VAL A 119 -2.59 -5.18 8.83
N SER A 120 -1.83 -6.18 8.37
CA SER A 120 -0.42 -6.36 8.80
C SER A 120 0.44 -5.15 8.46
N GLU A 121 0.36 -4.65 7.22
CA GLU A 121 1.08 -3.46 6.78
C GLU A 121 0.68 -2.20 7.55
N TYR A 122 -0.61 -2.09 7.90
CA TYR A 122 -1.18 -0.97 8.63
C TYR A 122 -0.76 -0.93 10.09
N ILE A 123 -0.81 -2.08 10.78
CA ILE A 123 -0.47 -2.19 12.21
C ILE A 123 1.04 -2.02 12.41
N THR A 124 1.84 -2.67 11.57
CA THR A 124 3.30 -2.57 11.70
C THR A 124 3.82 -1.18 11.35
N ASN A 125 3.17 -0.50 10.38
CA ASN A 125 3.49 0.84 9.90
C ASN A 125 5.00 1.12 9.78
N VAL A 126 5.76 0.08 9.43
CA VAL A 126 7.18 0.23 9.17
C VAL A 126 7.32 1.09 7.93
N LYS A 127 8.24 2.07 7.97
CA LYS A 127 8.59 2.86 6.79
C LYS A 127 8.90 1.89 5.65
N TYR A 128 8.05 1.92 4.63
CA TYR A 128 8.19 1.01 3.49
C TYR A 128 9.55 1.27 2.84
N ARG A 129 10.36 0.23 2.72
CA ARG A 129 11.61 0.32 1.96
C ARG A 129 11.26 0.18 0.49
N PHE A 130 11.49 1.24 -0.27
CA PHE A 130 11.24 1.19 -1.70
C PHE A 130 12.14 0.16 -2.36
N PRO A 131 11.60 -0.57 -3.34
CA PRO A 131 12.36 -1.57 -4.06
C PRO A 131 13.47 -0.87 -4.86
N THR A 132 14.67 -1.45 -4.88
CA THR A 132 15.78 -1.00 -5.73
C THR A 132 15.70 -1.62 -7.13
N THR A 133 14.51 -2.01 -7.56
CA THR A 133 14.28 -2.69 -8.84
C THR A 133 13.97 -1.67 -9.93
N THR A 134 14.16 -2.09 -11.19
CA THR A 134 13.84 -1.27 -12.36
C THR A 134 12.84 -2.01 -13.24
N ILE A 135 11.92 -1.28 -13.86
CA ILE A 135 11.03 -1.82 -14.89
C ILE A 135 11.27 -1.09 -16.21
N GLN A 136 11.32 -1.86 -17.29
CA GLN A 136 11.40 -1.32 -18.64
C GLN A 136 9.99 -1.27 -19.25
N GLU A 137 9.53 -0.07 -19.60
CA GLU A 137 8.33 0.11 -20.43
C GLU A 137 8.76 0.72 -21.76
N LYS A 138 8.64 -0.06 -22.84
CA LYS A 138 9.13 0.30 -24.17
C LYS A 138 10.65 0.60 -24.14
N ILE A 139 11.03 1.85 -24.40
CA ILE A 139 12.42 2.34 -24.45
C ILE A 139 12.81 3.16 -23.21
N THR A 140 11.96 3.16 -22.19
CA THR A 140 12.14 3.92 -20.95
C THR A 140 12.28 2.96 -19.79
N ASN A 141 13.35 3.13 -19.02
CA ASN A 141 13.57 2.42 -17.76
C ASN A 141 13.11 3.31 -16.61
N PHE A 142 12.32 2.74 -15.72
CA PHE A 142 11.80 3.39 -14.52
C PHE A 142 12.44 2.75 -13.29
N GLU A 143 12.85 3.59 -12.34
CA GLU A 143 13.49 3.18 -11.09
C GLU A 143 12.99 4.08 -9.95
N ILE A 144 12.60 3.50 -8.82
CA ILE A 144 12.33 4.27 -7.62
C ILE A 144 13.64 4.39 -6.83
N THR A 145 14.10 5.62 -6.63
CA THR A 145 15.41 5.90 -6.01
C THR A 145 15.30 6.17 -4.50
N SER A 146 14.17 6.72 -4.07
CA SER A 146 13.87 7.03 -2.67
C SER A 146 12.39 7.22 -2.49
N GLY A 147 11.93 7.22 -1.24
CA GLY A 147 10.57 7.62 -0.90
C GLY A 147 10.22 7.31 0.56
N GLU A 148 8.99 7.65 0.93
CA GLU A 148 8.34 7.22 2.16
C GLU A 148 6.89 6.79 1.94
N ARG A 149 6.38 6.00 2.88
CA ARG A 149 4.97 5.65 2.95
C ARG A 149 4.39 6.20 4.25
N THR A 150 3.29 6.93 4.14
CA THR A 150 2.55 7.50 5.27
C THR A 150 1.11 6.99 5.29
N ILE A 151 0.45 7.13 6.45
CA ILE A 151 -0.95 6.76 6.65
C ILE A 151 -1.75 8.06 6.79
N ILE A 152 -2.63 8.31 5.83
CA ILE A 152 -3.42 9.55 5.82
C ILE A 152 -4.91 9.21 5.80
N THR A 153 -5.70 10.04 6.48
CA THR A 153 -7.14 10.08 6.25
C THR A 153 -7.42 11.17 5.21
N GLU A 154 -8.01 10.80 4.08
CA GLU A 154 -8.31 11.75 3.02
C GLU A 154 -9.23 12.89 3.50
N ALA A 155 -9.06 14.09 2.93
CA ALA A 155 -9.85 15.26 3.33
C ALA A 155 -11.30 15.22 2.83
N THR A 156 -11.57 14.49 1.74
CA THR A 156 -12.88 14.44 1.10
C THR A 156 -13.69 13.26 1.62
N PRO A 157 -14.90 13.47 2.18
CA PRO A 157 -15.73 12.37 2.62
C PRO A 157 -16.29 11.59 1.42
N VAL A 158 -16.51 10.30 1.62
CA VAL A 158 -17.08 9.42 0.59
C VAL A 158 -18.53 9.12 0.85
N LYS A 159 -19.28 9.01 -0.26
CA LYS A 159 -20.64 8.50 -0.23
C LYS A 159 -20.58 6.97 -0.24
N VAL A 160 -21.44 6.37 0.57
CA VAL A 160 -21.61 4.93 0.65
C VAL A 160 -23.00 4.58 0.12
N THR A 161 -23.10 3.46 -0.59
CA THR A 161 -24.37 2.95 -1.09
C THR A 161 -24.88 1.88 -0.12
N SER A 162 -26.17 1.95 0.21
CA SER A 162 -26.81 0.86 0.95
C SER A 162 -27.02 -0.34 0.03
N VAL A 163 -26.61 -1.52 0.48
CA VAL A 163 -26.95 -2.77 -0.20
C VAL A 163 -28.42 -3.08 0.08
N LYS A 164 -29.18 -3.39 -0.98
CA LYS A 164 -30.61 -3.73 -0.86
C LYS A 164 -30.76 -5.03 -0.08
N ASN A 165 -31.72 -5.06 0.84
CA ASN A 165 -32.07 -6.24 1.66
C ASN A 165 -30.96 -6.77 2.58
N GLU A 166 -29.89 -6.00 2.81
CA GLU A 166 -28.84 -6.30 3.78
C GLU A 166 -28.63 -5.09 4.72
N ASP A 167 -28.14 -5.33 5.93
CA ASP A 167 -27.70 -4.27 6.85
C ASP A 167 -26.29 -3.77 6.49
N LYS A 168 -25.99 -3.70 5.19
CA LYS A 168 -24.65 -3.40 4.67
C LYS A 168 -24.61 -2.12 3.87
N ILE A 169 -23.46 -1.47 3.97
CA ILE A 169 -23.04 -0.38 3.10
C ILE A 169 -21.89 -0.87 2.24
N GLN A 170 -21.73 -0.26 1.07
CA GLN A 170 -20.63 -0.51 0.17
C GLN A 170 -20.08 0.81 -0.37
N THR A 171 -18.78 0.86 -0.58
CA THR A 171 -18.13 1.91 -1.35
C THR A 171 -16.93 1.35 -2.10
N THR A 172 -16.66 1.91 -3.27
CA THR A 172 -15.49 1.56 -4.07
C THR A 172 -14.60 2.79 -4.14
N LEU A 173 -13.40 2.66 -3.58
CA LEU A 173 -12.40 3.70 -3.51
C LEU A 173 -11.35 3.45 -4.58
N LYS A 174 -10.96 4.48 -5.32
CA LYS A 174 -9.97 4.36 -6.39
C LYS A 174 -8.59 4.75 -5.89
N THR A 175 -7.58 4.02 -6.33
CA THR A 175 -6.20 4.45 -6.21
C THR A 175 -5.96 5.64 -7.14
N SER A 176 -5.33 6.69 -6.62
CA SER A 176 -4.97 7.87 -7.40
C SER A 176 -3.46 7.95 -7.59
N TYR A 177 -3.08 8.61 -8.69
CA TYR A 177 -1.70 8.74 -9.16
C TYR A 177 -1.44 10.22 -9.43
N SER A 178 -0.27 10.74 -9.06
CA SER A 178 0.16 12.10 -9.40
C SER A 178 0.15 12.33 -10.90
N ASN A 179 0.57 11.33 -11.68
CA ASN A 179 0.54 11.32 -13.13
C ASN A 179 0.57 9.89 -13.69
N PHE A 180 0.74 9.77 -15.01
CA PHE A 180 0.80 8.49 -15.72
C PHE A 180 2.02 7.64 -15.35
N ASP A 181 3.16 8.27 -15.04
CA ASP A 181 4.38 7.56 -14.68
C ASP A 181 4.30 6.98 -13.27
N ALA A 182 3.60 7.66 -12.35
CA ALA A 182 3.25 7.09 -11.06
C ALA A 182 2.34 5.87 -11.19
N GLU A 183 1.41 5.83 -12.15
CA GLU A 183 0.62 4.62 -12.45
C GLU A 183 1.52 3.49 -12.96
N ILE A 184 2.49 3.76 -13.84
CA ILE A 184 3.47 2.76 -14.30
C ILE A 184 4.31 2.22 -13.13
N ALA A 185 4.77 3.12 -12.25
CA ALA A 185 5.63 2.78 -11.12
C ALA A 185 4.96 1.81 -10.14
N THR A 186 3.63 1.65 -10.15
CA THR A 186 2.93 0.61 -9.36
C THR A 186 3.48 -0.80 -9.58
N LYS A 187 4.05 -1.08 -10.76
CA LYS A 187 4.65 -2.38 -11.10
C LYS A 187 6.00 -2.63 -10.43
N LEU A 188 6.65 -1.59 -9.91
CA LEU A 188 7.90 -1.70 -9.18
C LEU A 188 7.69 -2.21 -7.75
N PHE A 189 6.52 -1.97 -7.17
CA PHE A 189 6.20 -2.39 -5.80
C PHE A 189 6.03 -3.90 -5.72
N SER A 190 6.66 -4.51 -4.70
CA SER A 190 6.57 -5.96 -4.46
C SER A 190 5.14 -6.39 -4.13
N SER A 191 4.37 -5.54 -3.45
CA SER A 191 2.95 -5.72 -3.25
C SER A 191 2.16 -5.06 -4.37
N LYS A 192 1.29 -5.83 -5.02
CA LYS A 192 0.41 -5.30 -6.06
C LYS A 192 -0.53 -4.25 -5.49
N ILE A 193 -0.32 -2.98 -5.87
CA ILE A 193 -1.25 -1.89 -5.58
C ILE A 193 -2.47 -2.06 -6.50
N PRO A 194 -3.69 -2.27 -5.94
CA PRO A 194 -4.89 -2.41 -6.74
C PRO A 194 -5.32 -1.07 -7.33
N LYS A 195 -6.04 -1.07 -8.47
CA LYS A 195 -6.61 0.15 -9.04
C LYS A 195 -7.78 0.71 -8.22
N GLU A 196 -8.49 -0.18 -7.51
CA GLU A 196 -9.60 0.17 -6.64
C GLU A 196 -9.75 -0.86 -5.53
N VAL A 197 -10.35 -0.43 -4.43
CA VAL A 197 -10.69 -1.27 -3.28
C VAL A 197 -12.17 -1.09 -2.97
N THR A 198 -12.90 -2.19 -2.94
CA THR A 198 -14.29 -2.20 -2.50
C THR A 198 -14.35 -2.55 -1.02
N ILE A 199 -14.98 -1.69 -0.24
CA ILE A 199 -15.20 -1.86 1.18
C ILE A 199 -16.69 -2.08 1.42
N ALA A 200 -17.01 -3.14 2.16
CA ALA A 200 -18.35 -3.42 2.64
C ALA A 200 -18.34 -3.42 4.18
N ASP A 201 -19.31 -2.77 4.81
CA ASP A 201 -19.44 -2.74 6.27
C ASP A 201 -20.90 -2.92 6.69
N GLU A 202 -21.11 -3.61 7.81
CA GLU A 202 -22.41 -3.89 8.43
C GLU A 202 -22.84 -2.71 9.32
N THR A 203 -22.83 -1.50 8.74
CA THR A 203 -23.08 -0.24 9.46
C THR A 203 -24.20 0.57 8.84
N LYS A 204 -25.15 -0.07 8.14
CA LYS A 204 -26.23 0.64 7.45
C LYS A 204 -27.15 1.37 8.43
N THR A 205 -27.46 0.77 9.58
CA THR A 205 -28.19 1.43 10.68
C THR A 205 -27.46 2.66 11.26
N LEU A 206 -26.13 2.62 11.36
CA LEU A 206 -25.32 3.74 11.86
C LEU A 206 -25.41 4.95 10.92
N ILE A 207 -25.26 4.74 9.61
CA ILE A 207 -25.25 5.85 8.64
C ILE A 207 -26.62 6.50 8.45
N THR A 208 -27.71 5.81 8.78
CA THR A 208 -29.06 6.38 8.70
C THR A 208 -29.37 7.40 9.81
N ASN A 209 -28.59 7.41 10.90
CA ASN A 209 -28.81 8.27 12.08
C ASN A 209 -28.19 9.68 11.98
N LYS A 210 -27.99 10.20 10.76
CA LYS A 210 -27.69 11.60 10.39
C LYS A 210 -26.39 12.25 10.88
N ASP A 211 -25.64 11.68 11.81
CA ASP A 211 -24.39 12.30 12.31
C ASP A 211 -23.12 11.46 12.07
N VAL A 212 -23.06 10.78 10.91
CA VAL A 212 -21.92 9.96 10.51
C VAL A 212 -21.27 10.52 9.25
N THR A 213 -19.98 10.83 9.32
CA THR A 213 -19.17 11.16 8.15
C THR A 213 -18.10 10.09 7.94
N ILE A 214 -17.94 9.64 6.70
CA ILE A 214 -17.02 8.56 6.33
C ILE A 214 -15.91 9.12 5.45
N TYR A 215 -14.67 8.85 5.82
CA TYR A 215 -13.48 9.26 5.07
C TYR A 215 -12.65 8.05 4.64
N PRO A 216 -12.06 8.06 3.44
CA PRO A 216 -11.07 7.08 3.05
C PRO A 216 -9.86 7.09 3.99
N LYS A 217 -9.39 5.89 4.32
CA LYS A 217 -8.08 5.67 4.93
C LYS A 217 -7.13 5.16 3.86
N THR A 218 -5.97 5.78 3.72
CA THR A 218 -5.04 5.51 2.62
C THR A 218 -3.62 5.30 3.10
N PHE A 219 -2.87 4.52 2.31
CA PHE A 219 -1.42 4.66 2.23
C PHE A 219 -1.08 5.68 1.16
N VAL A 220 -0.24 6.64 1.51
CA VAL A 220 0.35 7.58 0.54
C VAL A 220 1.80 7.20 0.37
N TYR A 221 2.17 6.86 -0.86
CA TYR A 221 3.53 6.56 -1.27
C TYR A 221 4.07 7.80 -1.97
N ASP A 222 4.96 8.51 -1.30
CA ASP A 222 5.67 9.66 -1.85
C ASP A 222 7.08 9.20 -2.22
N PHE A 223 7.44 9.26 -3.49
CA PHE A 223 8.69 8.68 -3.96
C PHE A 223 9.31 9.46 -5.10
N THR A 224 10.60 9.20 -5.31
CA THR A 224 11.37 9.82 -6.37
C THR A 224 11.57 8.82 -7.49
N LEU A 225 10.93 9.08 -8.63
CA LEU A 225 10.97 8.25 -9.81
C LEU A 225 12.02 8.76 -10.78
N GLN A 226 13.00 7.92 -11.08
CA GLN A 226 13.99 8.17 -12.12
C GLN A 226 13.56 7.47 -13.41
N LYS A 227 13.56 8.23 -14.51
CA LYS A 227 13.30 7.75 -15.86
C LYS A 227 14.57 7.87 -16.68
N ASN A 228 15.04 6.76 -17.24
CA ASN A 228 16.16 6.74 -18.17
C ASN A 228 15.64 6.29 -19.54
N THR A 229 15.64 7.18 -20.53
CA THR A 229 15.33 6.81 -21.91
C THR A 229 16.61 6.37 -22.64
N LEU A 230 16.47 5.45 -23.60
CA LEU A 230 17.60 4.97 -24.44
C LEU A 230 18.36 6.10 -25.17
N LEU A 231 17.77 7.30 -25.27
CA LEU A 231 18.29 8.49 -25.96
C LEU A 231 18.96 9.51 -25.01
N ILE A 232 19.43 9.09 -23.83
CA ILE A 232 20.26 9.85 -22.87
C ILE A 232 19.48 10.85 -21.99
N PHE A 233 18.15 10.96 -22.12
CA PHE A 233 17.37 11.76 -21.18
C PHE A 233 17.15 10.98 -19.89
N LYS A 234 17.81 11.47 -18.82
CA LYS A 234 17.54 11.11 -17.44
C LYS A 234 16.67 12.21 -16.82
N GLU A 235 15.45 11.85 -16.45
CA GLU A 235 14.51 12.71 -15.75
C GLU A 235 14.26 12.14 -14.36
N GLN A 236 14.13 13.00 -13.35
CA GLN A 236 13.84 12.60 -11.99
C GLN A 236 12.75 13.50 -11.43
N ASN A 237 11.64 12.88 -11.04
CA ASN A 237 10.46 13.59 -10.55
C ASN A 237 10.03 13.03 -9.19
N GLU A 238 9.44 13.89 -8.38
CA GLU A 238 8.69 13.48 -7.21
C GLU A 238 7.29 13.03 -7.66
N GLU A 239 6.89 11.85 -7.22
CA GLU A 239 5.66 11.19 -7.62
C GLU A 239 4.92 10.67 -6.40
N MET A 240 3.60 10.55 -6.53
CA MET A 240 2.72 10.16 -5.44
C MET A 240 1.70 9.12 -5.91
N ILE A 241 1.53 8.06 -5.12
CA ILE A 241 0.43 7.09 -5.25
C ILE A 241 -0.39 7.12 -3.96
N THR A 242 -1.71 7.28 -4.06
CA THR A 242 -2.62 7.16 -2.91
C THR A 242 -3.44 5.88 -3.06
N GLU A 243 -3.17 4.89 -2.21
CA GLU A 243 -3.84 3.59 -2.19
C GLU A 243 -4.88 3.55 -1.05
N PRO A 244 -6.18 3.38 -1.36
CA PRO A 244 -7.19 3.14 -0.34
C PRO A 244 -6.99 1.79 0.36
N ILE A 245 -6.97 1.82 1.69
CA ILE A 245 -6.81 0.63 2.53
C ILE A 245 -7.99 0.38 3.45
N GLY A 246 -8.87 1.37 3.62
CA GLY A 246 -9.92 1.32 4.60
C GLY A 246 -10.81 2.57 4.58
N ILE A 247 -11.66 2.67 5.60
CA ILE A 247 -12.48 3.86 5.87
C ILE A 247 -12.49 4.14 7.37
N GLU A 248 -12.56 5.42 7.71
CA GLU A 248 -12.87 5.87 9.06
C GLU A 248 -14.27 6.49 9.11
N TYR A 249 -14.91 6.33 10.26
CA TYR A 249 -16.19 6.91 10.62
C TYR A 249 -15.97 7.90 11.74
N ILE A 250 -16.43 9.12 11.52
CA ILE A 250 -16.54 10.17 12.53
C ILE A 250 -18.02 10.30 12.88
N ILE A 251 -18.36 9.94 14.12
CA ILE A 251 -19.74 9.97 14.63
C ILE A 251 -19.85 11.09 15.65
N LYS A 252 -20.76 12.04 15.42
CA LYS A 252 -20.94 13.26 16.23
C LYS A 252 -22.19 13.26 17.09
#